data_AF-A0A7S3WKH6-F1
#
_entry.id   AF-A0A7S3WKH6-F1
#
_cell.length_a   1.000
_cell.length_b   1.000
_cell.length_c   1.000
_cell.angle_alpha   90.00
_cell.angle_beta   90.00
_cell.angle_gamma   90.00
#
_symmetry.space_group_name_H-M   'P 1'
#
loop_
_entity.id
_entity.type
_entity.pdbx_description
1 polymer ?
#
loop_
_entity_poly.entity_id
_entity_poly.type
_entity_poly.pdbx_seq_one_letter_code
_entity_poly.pdbx_strand_id
1 'polypeptide(L)'
;AAELESKSFTNGKDDKPKVLELYEATFEERFGEVTELRYCGLGWDDTEAVLLAEVLASGAAPRLKTLYLDGNSIGDAGYRALAAALCNAPSLQNLHVDIEHDELVAVCSSRSIQLR
;
A
#
# COMPACT_ATOMS: atom_id res chain seq x y z
N ALA A 1 -15.83 31.57 9.15
CA ALA A 1 -15.88 31.01 10.52
C ALA A 1 -16.51 29.64 10.37
N ALA A 2 -15.71 28.57 10.47
CA ALA A 2 -15.68 27.71 11.67
C ALA A 2 -17.07 27.08 11.84
N GLU A 3 -17.23 25.77 11.79
CA GLU A 3 -16.73 24.91 12.87
C GLU A 3 -16.25 23.54 12.36
N LEU A 4 -15.04 23.22 12.77
CA LEU A 4 -14.41 21.92 12.73
C LEU A 4 -14.80 21.18 14.03
N GLU A 5 -14.85 19.86 13.95
CA GLU A 5 -14.74 18.90 15.08
C GLU A 5 -15.97 18.66 15.97
N SER A 6 -16.55 17.47 15.85
CA SER A 6 -16.53 16.57 17.01
C SER A 6 -16.25 15.14 16.55
N LYS A 7 -15.08 14.65 16.97
CA LYS A 7 -14.62 13.27 16.81
C LYS A 7 -15.38 12.37 17.76
N SER A 8 -15.73 11.17 17.30
CA SER A 8 -16.00 10.03 18.17
C SER A 8 -15.45 8.78 17.49
N PHE A 9 -14.16 8.53 17.69
CA PHE A 9 -13.55 7.22 17.42
C PHE A 9 -13.39 6.52 18.76
N THR A 10 -14.45 5.86 19.21
CA THR A 10 -14.39 4.96 20.36
C THR A 10 -14.80 3.56 19.90
N ASN A 11 -13.79 2.69 19.82
CA ASN A 11 -13.82 1.23 19.90
C ASN A 11 -15.20 0.55 19.82
N GLY A 12 -15.61 0.16 18.62
CA GLY A 12 -16.78 -0.68 18.36
C GLY A 12 -16.61 -1.40 17.03
N LYS A 13 -16.72 -2.72 17.05
CA LYS A 13 -16.37 -3.67 15.98
C LYS A 13 -17.23 -3.58 14.70
N ASP A 14 -17.99 -2.51 14.50
CA ASP A 14 -19.13 -2.46 13.56
C ASP A 14 -19.19 -1.24 12.60
N ASP A 15 -18.25 -0.30 12.63
CA ASP A 15 -18.26 0.88 11.74
C ASP A 15 -17.56 0.64 10.37
N LYS A 16 -17.77 -0.53 9.77
CA LYS A 16 -17.08 -0.91 8.52
C LYS A 16 -17.68 -0.39 7.20
N PRO A 17 -18.99 -0.14 7.00
CA PRO A 17 -19.46 0.13 5.63
C PRO A 17 -19.48 1.61 5.21
N LYS A 18 -19.51 2.59 6.13
CA LYS A 18 -19.62 4.03 5.78
C LYS A 18 -18.32 4.82 5.81
N VAL A 19 -17.35 4.36 6.60
CA VAL A 19 -16.00 4.92 6.58
C VAL A 19 -15.29 4.51 5.28
N LEU A 20 -15.55 3.31 4.76
CA LEU A 20 -15.03 2.87 3.45
C LEU A 20 -15.49 3.79 2.32
N GLU A 21 -16.80 4.08 2.21
CA GLU A 21 -17.35 4.85 1.08
C GLU A 21 -16.89 6.32 1.04
N LEU A 22 -16.69 6.96 2.20
CA LEU A 22 -16.14 8.32 2.32
C LEU A 22 -14.61 8.36 2.25
N TYR A 23 -13.94 7.27 2.63
CA TYR A 23 -12.53 7.11 2.30
C TYR A 23 -12.40 6.98 0.79
N GLU A 24 -13.04 6.03 0.11
CA GLU A 24 -12.85 5.70 -1.32
C GLU A 24 -12.75 6.92 -2.25
N ALA A 25 -13.76 7.81 -2.28
CA ALA A 25 -13.73 8.94 -3.22
C ALA A 25 -12.64 9.99 -2.91
N THR A 26 -12.37 10.26 -1.63
CA THR A 26 -11.32 11.23 -1.22
C THR A 26 -9.94 10.58 -1.15
N PHE A 27 -9.90 9.26 -0.97
CA PHE A 27 -8.73 8.41 -0.89
C PHE A 27 -8.18 8.22 -2.29
N GLU A 28 -8.98 7.88 -3.30
CA GLU A 28 -8.48 7.78 -4.67
C GLU A 28 -7.89 9.10 -5.17
N GLU A 29 -8.53 10.24 -4.85
CA GLU A 29 -8.02 11.55 -5.25
C GLU A 29 -6.68 11.89 -4.55
N ARG A 30 -6.58 11.68 -3.23
CA ARG A 30 -5.35 11.99 -2.48
C ARG A 30 -4.25 10.95 -2.66
N PHE A 31 -4.60 9.67 -2.70
CA PHE A 31 -3.69 8.56 -2.94
C PHE A 31 -3.17 8.59 -4.38
N GLY A 32 -3.98 9.11 -5.30
CA GLY A 32 -3.61 9.51 -6.65
C GLY A 32 -2.38 10.42 -6.73
N GLU A 33 -2.19 11.28 -5.71
CA GLU A 33 -1.08 12.23 -5.64
C GLU A 33 0.12 11.72 -4.84
N VAL A 34 -0.03 10.60 -4.12
CA VAL A 34 1.04 10.06 -3.30
C VAL A 34 2.19 9.58 -4.18
N THR A 35 3.39 10.06 -3.87
CA THR A 35 4.62 9.67 -4.55
C THR A 35 5.50 8.77 -3.69
N GLU A 36 5.23 8.70 -2.39
CA GLU A 36 6.02 7.95 -1.43
C GLU A 36 5.14 7.39 -0.32
N LEU A 37 5.25 6.09 -0.06
CA LEU A 37 4.58 5.40 1.05
C LEU A 37 5.64 4.78 1.96
N ARG A 38 5.59 5.13 3.25
CA ARG A 38 6.46 4.57 4.29
C ARG A 38 5.64 3.71 5.24
N TYR A 39 5.77 2.39 5.09
CA TYR A 39 5.14 1.39 5.94
C TYR A 39 6.20 0.56 6.68
N CYS A 40 7.28 1.20 7.13
CA CYS A 40 8.36 0.51 7.81
C CYS A 40 8.00 0.15 9.25
N GLY A 41 8.36 -1.04 9.73
CA GLY A 41 8.32 -1.34 11.18
C GLY A 41 6.92 -1.42 11.79
N LEU A 42 5.89 -1.70 11.00
CA LEU A 42 4.49 -1.68 11.45
C LEU A 42 4.02 -3.03 12.00
N GLY A 43 4.87 -4.05 11.94
CA GLY A 43 4.52 -5.42 12.33
C GLY A 43 3.54 -6.07 11.36
N TRP A 44 3.54 -5.63 10.10
CA TRP A 44 2.68 -6.19 9.06
C TRP A 44 3.03 -7.64 8.75
N ASP A 45 2.00 -8.45 8.56
CA ASP A 45 2.10 -9.80 8.06
C ASP A 45 1.56 -9.90 6.61
N ASP A 46 1.41 -11.13 6.12
CA ASP A 46 0.86 -11.40 4.79
C ASP A 46 -0.51 -10.72 4.57
N THR A 47 -1.32 -10.60 5.62
CA THR A 47 -2.65 -10.00 5.57
C THR A 47 -2.58 -8.53 5.13
N GLU A 48 -1.75 -7.72 5.78
CA GLU A 48 -1.62 -6.29 5.41
C GLU A 48 -0.92 -6.11 4.07
N ALA A 49 0.05 -6.97 3.74
CA ALA A 49 0.71 -6.95 2.44
C ALA A 49 -0.27 -7.24 1.29
N VAL A 50 -1.19 -8.20 1.48
CA VAL A 50 -2.25 -8.51 0.52
C VAL A 50 -3.21 -7.33 0.37
N LEU A 51 -3.64 -6.69 1.47
CA LEU A 51 -4.51 -5.51 1.40
C LEU A 51 -3.84 -4.35 0.66
N LEU A 52 -2.55 -4.10 0.92
CA LEU A 52 -1.79 -3.10 0.17
C LEU A 52 -1.69 -3.48 -1.32
N ALA A 53 -1.48 -4.76 -1.62
CA ALA A 53 -1.45 -5.25 -3.00
C ALA A 53 -2.79 -5.02 -3.71
N GLU A 54 -3.94 -5.26 -3.07
CA GLU A 54 -5.25 -4.98 -3.65
C GLU A 54 -5.44 -3.48 -3.97
N VAL A 55 -4.97 -2.59 -3.09
CA VAL A 55 -5.01 -1.13 -3.31
C VAL A 55 -4.08 -0.70 -4.46
N LEU A 56 -2.90 -1.31 -4.58
CA LEU A 56 -2.02 -1.06 -5.72
C LEU A 56 -2.62 -1.61 -7.02
N ALA A 57 -3.27 -2.78 -6.96
CA ALA A 57 -3.92 -3.42 -8.08
C ALA A 57 -5.13 -2.65 -8.60
N SER A 58 -5.86 -1.94 -7.74
CA SER A 58 -6.98 -1.07 -8.16
C SER A 58 -6.52 0.17 -8.93
N GLY A 59 -5.22 0.46 -8.93
CA GLY A 59 -4.66 1.63 -9.60
C GLY A 59 -4.84 2.93 -8.80
N ALA A 60 -5.13 2.85 -7.50
CA ALA A 60 -5.30 4.01 -6.63
C ALA A 60 -4.02 4.85 -6.47
N ALA A 61 -2.85 4.29 -6.79
CA ALA A 61 -1.53 4.92 -6.58
C ALA A 61 -0.73 5.11 -7.91
N PRO A 62 -1.28 5.79 -8.93
CA PRO A 62 -0.65 5.92 -10.24
C PRO A 62 0.66 6.72 -10.23
N ARG A 63 0.86 7.59 -9.22
CA ARG A 63 2.05 8.45 -9.09
C ARG A 63 3.07 7.97 -8.05
N LEU A 64 2.81 6.84 -7.40
CA LEU A 64 3.70 6.27 -6.39
C LEU A 64 5.05 5.94 -7.03
N LYS A 65 6.14 6.46 -6.45
CA LYS A 65 7.51 6.25 -6.92
C LYS A 65 8.32 5.41 -5.96
N THR A 66 8.07 5.53 -4.67
CA THR A 66 8.83 4.83 -3.63
C THR A 66 7.90 4.19 -2.62
N LEU A 67 8.12 2.91 -2.34
CA LEU A 67 7.40 2.16 -1.33
C LEU A 67 8.39 1.53 -0.36
N TYR A 68 8.24 1.81 0.94
CA TYR A 68 9.04 1.22 2.00
C TYR A 68 8.21 0.24 2.82
N LEU A 69 8.68 -1.01 2.90
CA LEU A 69 8.08 -2.12 3.65
C LEU A 69 9.08 -2.80 4.58
N ASP A 70 10.26 -2.21 4.80
CA ASP A 70 11.29 -2.72 5.70
C ASP A 70 10.83 -2.78 7.17
N GLY A 71 11.44 -3.65 7.98
CA GLY A 71 11.04 -3.90 9.36
C GLY A 71 9.66 -4.57 9.53
N ASN A 72 9.13 -5.26 8.51
CA ASN A 72 7.87 -6.01 8.65
C ASN A 72 8.08 -7.52 8.64
N SER A 73 7.02 -8.27 8.97
CA SER A 73 7.00 -9.74 9.00
C SER A 73 6.19 -10.30 7.84
N ILE A 74 6.40 -9.74 6.64
CA ILE A 74 5.72 -10.17 5.41
C ILE A 74 6.32 -11.51 4.97
N GLY A 75 5.46 -12.49 4.72
CA GLY A 75 5.83 -13.80 4.21
C GLY A 75 5.69 -13.91 2.68
N ASP A 76 5.83 -15.14 2.20
CA ASP A 76 5.78 -15.52 0.78
C ASP A 76 4.46 -15.08 0.12
N ALA A 77 3.33 -15.30 0.80
CA ALA A 77 2.01 -14.97 0.26
C ALA A 77 1.82 -13.46 0.07
N GLY A 78 2.29 -12.65 1.02
CA GLY A 78 2.26 -11.20 0.93
C GLY A 78 3.14 -10.67 -0.19
N TYR A 79 4.36 -11.19 -0.34
CA TYR A 79 5.26 -10.79 -1.42
C TYR A 79 4.75 -11.19 -2.80
N ARG A 80 4.14 -12.37 -2.93
CA ARG A 80 3.49 -12.81 -4.16
C ARG A 80 2.33 -11.90 -4.57
N ALA A 81 1.49 -11.53 -3.61
CA ALA A 81 0.40 -10.58 -3.84
C ALA A 81 0.93 -9.22 -4.29
N LEU A 82 1.94 -8.70 -3.59
CA LEU A 82 2.61 -7.44 -3.97
C LEU A 82 3.16 -7.52 -5.38
N ALA A 83 3.89 -8.59 -5.74
CA ALA A 83 4.46 -8.77 -7.07
C ALA A 83 3.38 -8.73 -8.17
N ALA A 84 2.23 -9.37 -7.96
CA ALA A 84 1.11 -9.33 -8.90
C ALA A 84 0.52 -7.90 -9.03
N ALA A 85 0.40 -7.18 -7.92
CA ALA A 85 -0.16 -5.84 -7.88
C ALA A 85 0.75 -4.76 -8.46
N LEU A 86 2.08 -4.96 -8.39
CA LEU A 86 3.06 -4.04 -8.95
C LEU A 86 2.81 -3.75 -10.43
N CYS A 87 2.20 -4.66 -11.20
CA CYS A 87 1.82 -4.39 -12.59
C CYS A 87 0.93 -3.15 -12.77
N ASN A 88 0.15 -2.78 -11.75
CA ASN A 88 -0.76 -1.63 -11.77
C ASN A 88 -0.20 -0.37 -11.07
N ALA A 89 1.09 -0.38 -10.70
CA ALA A 89 1.80 0.76 -10.13
C ALA A 89 2.81 1.37 -11.14
N PRO A 90 2.35 2.07 -12.21
CA PRO A 90 3.18 2.42 -13.37
C PRO A 90 4.37 3.31 -13.04
N SER A 91 4.25 4.18 -12.04
CA SER A 91 5.29 5.14 -11.67
C SER A 91 6.29 4.62 -10.63
N LEU A 92 6.13 3.40 -10.11
CA LEU A 92 6.97 2.88 -9.04
C LEU A 92 8.40 2.66 -9.55
N GLN A 93 9.37 3.15 -8.79
CA GLN A 93 10.79 3.13 -9.13
C GLN A 93 11.65 2.53 -8.02
N ASN A 94 11.24 2.61 -6.76
CA ASN A 94 11.99 2.10 -5.62
C ASN A 94 11.06 1.29 -4.71
N LEU A 95 11.48 0.10 -4.36
CA LEU A 95 10.80 -0.78 -3.41
C LEU A 95 11.82 -1.23 -2.36
N HIS A 96 11.55 -0.91 -1.10
CA HIS A 96 12.39 -1.33 0.03
C HIS A 96 11.70 -2.46 0.80
N VAL A 97 12.38 -3.59 0.96
CA VAL A 97 11.89 -4.78 1.66
C VAL A 97 13.04 -5.44 2.42
N ASP A 98 12.77 -6.12 3.56
CA ASP A 98 13.83 -6.83 4.29
C ASP A 98 14.36 -8.06 3.56
N ILE A 99 13.50 -8.70 2.76
CA ILE A 99 13.77 -9.96 2.10
C ILE A 99 13.49 -9.82 0.60
N GLU A 100 14.48 -10.17 -0.22
CA GLU A 100 14.30 -10.28 -1.66
C GLU A 100 13.56 -11.58 -1.98
N HIS A 101 12.33 -11.46 -2.50
CA HIS A 101 11.52 -12.59 -2.94
C HIS A 101 11.65 -12.78 -4.46
N ASP A 102 11.77 -14.02 -4.95
CA ASP A 102 11.98 -14.32 -6.38
C ASP A 102 10.95 -13.63 -7.30
N GLU A 103 9.66 -13.67 -6.94
CA GLU A 103 8.61 -13.02 -7.74
C GLU A 103 8.73 -11.49 -7.73
N LEU A 104 9.14 -10.89 -6.61
CA LEU A 104 9.40 -9.45 -6.56
C LEU A 104 10.62 -9.07 -7.37
N VAL A 105 11.70 -9.85 -7.28
CA VAL A 105 12.93 -9.64 -8.05
C VAL A 105 12.63 -9.73 -9.55
N ALA A 106 11.83 -10.71 -9.99
CA ALA A 106 11.44 -10.87 -11.38
C ALA A 106 10.64 -9.67 -11.90
N VAL A 107 9.62 -9.23 -11.15
CA VAL A 107 8.79 -8.07 -11.52
C VAL A 107 9.59 -6.77 -11.49
N CYS A 108 10.40 -6.56 -10.45
CA CYS A 108 11.24 -5.37 -10.32
C CYS A 108 12.26 -5.29 -11.44
N SER A 109 12.90 -6.41 -11.80
CA SER A 109 13.84 -6.47 -12.93
C SER A 109 13.14 -6.18 -14.26
N SER A 110 11.95 -6.73 -14.48
CA SER A 110 11.17 -6.48 -15.70
C SER A 110 10.75 -5.01 -15.84
N ARG A 111 10.41 -4.37 -14.72
CA ARG A 111 9.91 -2.99 -14.68
C ARG A 111 10.99 -1.93 -14.41
N SER A 112 12.25 -2.35 -14.26
CA SER A 112 13.37 -1.46 -13.85
C SER A 112 13.13 -0.77 -12.50
N ILE A 113 12.43 -1.43 -11.57
CA ILE A 113 12.25 -0.98 -10.19
C ILE A 113 13.51 -1.36 -9.40
N GLN A 114 14.05 -0.41 -8.65
CA GLN A 114 15.16 -0.63 -7.73
C GLN A 114 14.63 -1.34 -6.47
N LEU A 115 15.00 -2.60 -6.30
CA LEU A 115 14.80 -3.33 -5.05
C LEU A 115 15.94 -2.97 -4.08
N ARG A 116 15.62 -2.66 -2.83
CA ARG A 116 16.55 -2.13 -1.83
C ARG A 116 16.35 -2.72 -0.46
#